data_AF-A0A6M0L1X4-F1
#
_entry.id   AF-A0A6M0L1X4-F1
#
_cell.length_a   1.000
_cell.length_b   1.000
_cell.length_c   1.000
_cell.angle_alpha   90.00
_cell.angle_beta   90.00
_cell.angle_gamma   90.00
#
_symmetry.space_group_name_H-M   'P 1'
#
loop_
_entity.id
_entity.type
_entity.pdbx_description
1 polymer ?
#
loop_
_entity_poly.entity_id
_entity_poly.type
_entity_poly.pdbx_seq_one_letter_code
_entity_poly.pdbx_strand_id
1 'polypeptide(L)' 'MLAEYRVEISELKQSNAHFTKIFNDHNKLDQDVQDAEHGRVGMSDMEIEVMKKKKLILKDEMLKMILESKKV' A
#
# COMPACT_ATOMS: atom_id res chain seq x y z
N MET A 1 8.61 6.53 11.62
CA MET A 1 7.34 5.80 11.46
C MET A 1 7.42 4.64 10.48
N LEU A 2 7.49 4.78 9.14
CA LEU A 2 7.65 3.60 8.25
C LEU A 2 9.06 2.99 8.22
N ALA A 3 10.08 3.75 8.62
CA ALA A 3 11.46 3.27 8.66
C ALA A 3 11.66 2.13 9.69
N GLU A 4 10.91 2.16 10.78
CA GLU A 4 11.04 1.21 11.89
C GLU A 4 10.53 -0.18 11.52
N TYR A 5 9.54 -0.26 10.63
CA TYR A 5 8.98 -1.53 10.15
C TYR A 5 9.56 -1.97 8.81
N ARG A 6 10.57 -1.30 8.24
CA ARG A 6 11.13 -1.69 6.93
C ARG A 6 11.66 -3.13 6.89
N VAL A 7 12.22 -3.58 8.01
CA VAL A 7 12.74 -4.95 8.15
C VAL A 7 11.56 -5.93 8.15
N GLU A 8 10.58 -5.73 9.04
CA GLU A 8 9.36 -6.54 9.11
C GLU A 8 8.58 -6.55 7.79
N ILE A 9 8.48 -5.41 7.11
CA ILE A 9 7.88 -5.29 5.77
C ILE A 9 8.65 -6.14 4.77
N SER A 10 9.98 -6.14 4.80
CA SER A 10 10.79 -6.94 3.86
C SER A 10 10.69 -8.43 4.16
N GLU A 11 10.72 -8.81 5.44
CA GLU A 11 10.52 -10.20 5.87
C GLU A 11 9.13 -10.71 5.51
N LEU A 12 8.08 -9.92 5.79
CA LEU A 12 6.71 -10.26 5.42
C LEU A 12 6.52 -10.33 3.92
N LYS A 13 7.17 -9.46 3.15
CA LYS A 13 7.12 -9.53 1.69
C LYS A 13 7.72 -10.85 1.17
N GLN A 14 8.78 -11.36 1.79
CA GLN A 14 9.37 -12.64 1.39
C GLN A 14 8.58 -13.85 1.93
N SER A 15 8.11 -13.78 3.17
CA SER A 15 7.49 -14.90 3.87
C SER A 15 5.96 -14.98 3.71
N ASN A 16 5.31 -13.89 3.30
CA ASN A 16 3.85 -13.77 3.21
C ASN A 16 3.41 -13.25 1.82
N ALA A 17 2.89 -14.16 1.01
CA ALA A 17 2.38 -13.86 -0.33
C ALA A 17 1.21 -12.85 -0.32
N HIS A 18 0.40 -12.85 0.75
CA HIS A 18 -0.70 -11.90 0.92
C HIS A 18 -0.16 -10.47 1.10
N PHE A 19 0.88 -10.32 1.93
CA PHE A 19 1.54 -9.02 2.13
C PHE A 19 2.16 -8.50 0.83
N THR A 20 2.83 -9.37 0.07
CA THR A 20 3.36 -9.01 -1.26
C THR A 20 2.27 -8.51 -2.21
N LYS A 21 1.09 -9.12 -2.19
CA LYS A 21 -0.04 -8.69 -3.01
C LYS A 21 -0.53 -7.30 -2.62
N ILE A 22 -0.73 -7.05 -1.33
CA ILE A 22 -1.13 -5.74 -0.80
C ILE A 22 -0.09 -4.66 -1.10
N PHE A 23 1.20 -4.97 -0.92
CA PHE A 23 2.29 -4.05 -1.22
C PHE A 23 2.30 -3.67 -2.70
N ASN A 24 2.14 -4.65 -3.60
CA ASN A 24 2.05 -4.39 -5.04
C ASN A 24 0.82 -3.57 -5.40
N ASP A 25 -0.35 -3.86 -4.81
CA ASP A 25 -1.56 -3.08 -5.00
C ASP A 25 -1.36 -1.63 -4.55
N HIS A 26 -0.76 -1.42 -3.38
CA HIS A 26 -0.44 -0.08 -2.89
C HIS A 26 0.51 0.65 -3.83
N ASN A 27 1.57 -0.02 -4.28
CA ASN A 27 2.58 0.59 -5.16
C ASN A 27 1.98 0.95 -6.53
N LYS A 28 1.11 0.09 -7.06
CA LYS A 28 0.37 0.36 -8.29
C LYS A 28 -0.55 1.56 -8.12
N LEU A 29 -1.31 1.59 -7.02
CA LEU A 29 -2.22 2.68 -6.71
C LEU A 29 -1.50 4.01 -6.51
N ASP A 30 -0.34 4.00 -5.86
CA ASP A 30 0.52 5.17 -5.70
C ASP A 30 1.01 5.70 -7.05
N GLN A 31 1.41 4.78 -7.92
CA GLN A 31 1.84 5.11 -9.28
C GLN A 31 0.68 5.64 -10.12
N ASP A 32 -0.50 5.04 -10.06
CA ASP A 32 -1.72 5.52 -10.71
C ASP A 32 -2.09 6.94 -10.24
N VAL A 33 -2.01 7.21 -8.93
CA VAL A 33 -2.23 8.56 -8.37
C VAL A 33 -1.17 9.53 -8.90
N GLN A 34 0.12 9.16 -8.91
CA GLN A 34 1.16 10.02 -9.47
C GLN A 34 0.93 10.31 -10.96
N ASP A 35 0.54 9.30 -11.75
CA ASP A 35 0.31 9.44 -13.18
C ASP A 35 -0.92 10.35 -13.45
N ALA A 36 -1.95 10.26 -12.59
CA ALA A 36 -3.09 11.16 -12.59
C ALA A 36 -2.72 12.59 -12.19
N GLU A 37 -1.90 12.79 -11.15
CA GLU A 37 -1.41 14.10 -10.72
C GLU A 37 -0.50 14.76 -11.78
N HIS A 38 0.26 13.97 -12.54
CA HIS A 38 1.04 14.45 -13.68
C HIS A 38 0.19 14.70 -14.94
N GLY A 39 -1.12 14.47 -14.88
CA GLY A 39 -2.04 14.66 -16.00
C GLY A 39 -1.87 13.63 -17.13
N ARG A 40 -1.18 12.51 -16.87
CA ARG A 40 -1.05 11.41 -17.83
C ARG A 40 -2.29 10.52 -17.85
N VAL A 41 -2.98 10.41 -16.72
CA VAL A 41 -4.28 9.75 -16.61
C VAL A 41 -5.33 10.80 -16.29
N GLY A 42 -6.31 10.94 -17.18
CA GLY A 42 -7.49 11.79 -16.95
C GLY A 42 -8.42 11.16 -15.93
N MET A 43 -8.02 11.15 -14.66
CA MET A 43 -8.85 10.66 -13.56
C MET A 43 -9.79 11.77 -13.08
N SER A 44 -11.04 11.40 -12.80
CA SER A 44 -11.99 12.30 -12.15
C SER A 44 -11.64 12.46 -10.67
N ASP A 45 -12.05 13.58 -10.05
CA ASP A 45 -11.90 13.81 -8.60
C ASP A 45 -12.37 12.62 -7.75
N MET A 46 -13.48 11.97 -8.14
CA MET A 46 -13.97 10.75 -7.47
C MET A 46 -12.98 9.59 -7.52
N GLU A 47 -12.32 9.37 -8.65
CA GLU A 47 -11.33 8.28 -8.80
C GLU A 47 -10.13 8.56 -7.88
N ILE A 48 -9.65 9.81 -7.85
CA ILE A 48 -8.56 10.25 -6.97
C ILE A 48 -8.93 10.07 -5.49
N GLU A 49 -10.17 10.42 -5.10
CA GLU A 49 -10.67 10.19 -3.74
C GLU A 49 -10.75 8.70 -3.39
N VAL A 50 -11.21 7.86 -4.32
CA VAL A 50 -11.26 6.40 -4.16
C VAL A 50 -9.85 5.84 -4.00
N MET A 51 -8.88 6.31 -4.79
CA MET A 51 -7.48 5.90 -4.66
C MET A 51 -6.89 6.33 -3.32
N LYS A 52 -7.12 7.56 -2.87
CA LYS A 52 -6.67 8.00 -1.54
C LYS A 52 -7.23 7.13 -0.43
N LYS A 53 -8.53 6.76 -0.49
CA LYS A 53 -9.14 5.81 0.45
C LYS A 53 -8.53 4.42 0.37
N LYS A 54 -8.37 3.86 -0.84
CA LYS A 54 -7.74 2.55 -1.04
C LYS A 54 -6.30 2.52 -0.51
N LYS A 55 -5.52 3.57 -0.73
CA LYS A 55 -4.16 3.70 -0.21
C LYS A 55 -4.15 3.63 1.33
N LEU A 56 -5.11 4.29 1.98
CA LEU A 56 -5.27 4.25 3.43
C LEU A 56 -5.62 2.84 3.92
N ILE A 57 -6.57 2.17 3.26
CA ILE A 57 -7.00 0.80 3.59
C ILE A 57 -5.84 -0.19 3.45
N LEU A 58 -5.11 -0.13 2.33
CA LEU A 58 -3.97 -1.02 2.08
C LEU A 58 -2.87 -0.80 3.13
N LYS A 59 -2.62 0.45 3.52
CA LYS A 59 -1.68 0.77 4.59
C LYS A 59 -2.13 0.21 5.95
N ASP A 60 -3.42 0.28 6.26
CA ASP A 60 -4.00 -0.27 7.49
C ASP A 60 -3.87 -1.79 7.52
N GLU A 61 -4.18 -2.46 6.40
CA GLU A 61 -4.00 -3.91 6.25
C GLU A 61 -2.53 -4.33 6.39
N MET A 62 -1.59 -3.59 5.77
CA MET A 62 -0.16 -3.84 5.94
C MET A 62 0.26 -3.74 7.41
N LEU A 63 -0.19 -2.69 8.12
CA LEU A 63 0.07 -2.52 9.55
C LEU A 63 -0.49 -3.67 10.37
N LYS A 64 -1.72 -4.11 10.07
CA LYS A 64 -2.37 -5.23 10.74
C LYS A 64 -1.57 -6.52 10.59
N MET A 65 -1.09 -6.81 9.38
CA MET A 65 -0.24 -7.99 9.11
C MET A 65 1.11 -7.92 9.82
N ILE A 66 1.73 -6.74 9.86
CA ILE A 66 2.98 -6.51 10.60
C ILE A 66 2.75 -6.82 12.08
N LEU A 67 1.70 -6.25 12.67
CA LEU A 67 1.36 -6.46 14.07
C LEU A 67 0.98 -7.92 14.38
N GLU A 68 0.25 -8.60 13.50
CA GLU A 68 -0.09 -10.02 13.64
C GLU A 68 1.17 -10.90 13.60
N SER A 69 2.09 -10.62 12.68
CA SER A 69 3.34 -11.39 12.54
C SER A 69 4.27 -11.18 13.74
N LYS A 70 4.22 -10.00 14.36
CA LYS A 70 4.97 -9.68 15.58
C LYS A 70 4.37 -10.25 16.86
N LYS A 71 3.14 -10.77 16.79
CA LYS A 71 2.39 -11.31 17.92
C LYS A 71 2.65 -12.81 18.16
N VAL A 72 3.50 -13.43 17.32
CA VAL A 72 3.92 -14.83 17.40
C VAL A 72 5.23 -14.98 18.15
#